data_AF-A0A7C6I7Y7-F1
#
_entry.id   AF-A0A7C6I7Y7-F1
#
_cell.length_a   1.000
_cell.length_b   1.000
_cell.length_c   1.000
_cell.angle_alpha   90.00
_cell.angle_beta   90.00
_cell.angle_gamma   90.00
#
_symmetry.space_group_name_H-M   'P 1'
#
loop_
_entity.id
_entity.type
_entity.pdbx_description
1 polymer ?
#
loop_
_entity_poly.entity_id
_entity_poly.type
_entity_poly.pdbx_seq_one_letter_code
_entity_poly.pdbx_strand_id
1 'polypeptide(L)'
;MSKKIFYSGLFLSASLFLLVSCAPVSNNYILEGMHKHREEQRELLTLLENGKNNQETRFALMNRISGNLLAENQKAALILFLTDAVETNPDDPYNAYWLLMIAHAYLEDNAYDIAGYYFKRILEKCPDLEQHGESIHLVCLQNLIRITESPQLLIHFYSDIITRFSENIDLGHTYFMLARSYEKLGEWELSIQTYAQFLSYGRFDVIISGIPDSYEYAKRIVDYDTSSKDWTFETLDELVKSIKHAINTYNYRLLDQYRAKVNFFAMSWKQESSDLNAQADFRMRDFMGGNRIRYDNELDASSNPHEAFLRTNGWNQYVSVWYLYFRKVNFPADPNIHGRWEWAGIYFGEKL
;
A
#
# COMPACT_ATOMS: atom_id res chain seq x y z
N MET A 1 58.25 53.58 -65.01
CA MET A 1 56.91 52.99 -65.21
C MET A 1 56.46 52.42 -63.85
N SER A 2 55.68 53.16 -63.05
CA SER A 2 54.20 53.01 -62.89
C SER A 2 53.79 51.53 -62.78
N LYS A 3 53.33 50.98 -61.64
CA LYS A 3 52.25 51.47 -60.74
C LYS A 3 52.51 51.17 -59.24
N LYS A 4 51.98 52.06 -58.39
CA LYS A 4 51.76 52.00 -56.93
C LYS A 4 50.63 50.99 -56.59
N ILE A 5 50.46 50.45 -55.37
CA ILE A 5 49.73 50.99 -54.18
C ILE A 5 49.77 49.85 -53.10
N PHE A 6 50.40 50.03 -51.92
CA PHE A 6 49.80 50.27 -50.56
C PHE A 6 49.15 49.02 -49.90
N TYR A 7 49.29 48.62 -48.62
CA TYR A 7 49.69 49.23 -47.34
C TYR A 7 50.37 48.20 -46.42
N SER A 8 51.30 48.68 -45.61
CA SER A 8 51.82 48.10 -44.37
C SER A 8 50.80 48.17 -43.22
N GLY A 9 50.69 47.13 -42.39
CA GLY A 9 49.87 47.12 -41.19
C GLY A 9 50.31 46.06 -40.18
N LEU A 10 50.97 46.53 -39.11
CA LEU A 10 51.19 45.90 -37.81
C LEU A 10 49.93 45.14 -37.31
N PHE A 11 50.07 44.01 -36.61
CA PHE A 11 49.49 43.79 -35.27
C PHE A 11 49.83 42.41 -34.71
N LEU A 12 50.78 42.43 -33.78
CA LEU A 12 50.94 41.48 -32.68
C LEU A 12 49.74 41.67 -31.74
N SER A 13 48.84 40.70 -31.59
CA SER A 13 47.73 40.85 -30.64
C SER A 13 47.10 39.50 -30.24
N ALA A 14 47.47 39.07 -29.03
CA ALA A 14 46.61 38.46 -28.03
C ALA A 14 45.97 37.10 -28.34
N SER A 15 46.73 36.04 -28.09
CA SER A 15 46.23 34.87 -27.35
C SER A 15 45.71 35.33 -25.99
N LEU A 16 44.41 35.62 -25.87
CA LEU A 16 43.75 35.88 -24.58
C LEU A 16 42.26 35.53 -24.64
N PHE A 17 41.94 34.26 -24.88
CA PHE A 17 40.63 33.72 -24.58
C PHE A 17 40.83 32.29 -24.09
N LEU A 18 40.99 32.13 -22.77
CA LEU A 18 40.72 30.90 -22.00
C LEU A 18 41.09 31.14 -20.52
N LEU A 19 40.47 32.15 -19.91
CA LEU A 19 40.37 32.27 -18.45
C LEU A 19 39.00 32.86 -18.12
N VAL A 20 37.92 32.16 -18.51
CA VAL A 20 36.69 32.23 -17.71
C VAL A 20 36.94 31.31 -16.53
N SER A 21 37.64 31.86 -15.55
CA SER A 21 37.60 31.33 -14.19
C SER A 21 36.14 31.27 -13.78
N CYS A 22 35.66 30.10 -13.35
CA CYS A 22 34.43 30.02 -12.56
C CYS A 22 34.60 31.01 -11.41
N ALA A 23 33.84 32.10 -11.42
CA ALA A 23 33.66 32.90 -10.22
C ALA A 23 33.05 31.96 -9.17
N PRO A 24 33.47 32.03 -7.89
CA PRO A 24 32.78 31.29 -6.84
C PRO A 24 31.30 31.66 -6.92
N VAL A 25 30.43 30.64 -6.95
CA VAL A 25 28.97 30.81 -6.94
C VAL A 25 28.67 31.77 -5.78
N SER A 26 28.24 32.99 -6.10
CA SER A 26 27.99 33.94 -5.03
C SER A 26 26.75 33.48 -4.28
N ASN A 27 26.85 33.38 -2.97
CA ASN A 27 25.74 33.04 -2.06
C ASN A 27 24.62 34.13 -2.06
N ASN A 28 24.61 35.04 -3.04
CA ASN A 28 23.65 36.12 -3.16
C ASN A 28 22.22 35.60 -3.36
N TYR A 29 22.05 34.45 -4.02
CA TYR A 29 20.73 33.83 -4.21
C TYR A 29 20.06 33.44 -2.88
N ILE A 30 20.85 33.17 -1.83
CA ILE A 30 20.35 32.84 -0.49
C ILE A 30 19.74 34.08 0.18
N LEU A 31 20.16 35.29 -0.22
CA LEU A 31 19.68 36.56 0.34
C LEU A 31 18.56 37.19 -0.50
N GLU A 32 18.26 36.65 -1.67
CA GLU A 32 17.23 37.16 -2.57
C GLU A 32 15.84 36.88 -1.98
N GLY A 33 14.93 37.85 -2.06
CA GLY A 33 13.58 37.72 -1.50
C GLY A 33 13.49 37.72 0.03
N MET A 34 14.61 37.76 0.76
CA MET A 34 14.60 37.85 2.23
C MET A 34 14.32 39.27 2.72
N HIS A 35 13.51 39.38 3.78
CA HIS A 35 13.15 40.66 4.38
C HIS A 35 13.56 40.75 5.86
N LYS A 36 12.87 40.01 6.72
CA LYS A 36 13.02 40.09 8.17
C LYS A 36 14.35 39.50 8.65
N HIS A 37 14.80 38.41 8.05
CA HIS A 37 16.01 37.70 8.50
C HIS A 37 17.25 38.00 7.64
N ARG A 38 17.21 38.99 6.74
CA ARG A 38 18.25 39.20 5.72
C ARG A 38 19.63 39.52 6.31
N GLU A 39 19.70 40.39 7.32
CA GLU A 39 20.98 40.78 7.93
C GLU A 39 21.58 39.62 8.74
N GLU A 40 20.74 38.94 9.54
CA GLU A 40 21.13 37.72 10.26
C GLU A 40 21.64 36.64 9.29
N GLN A 41 20.93 36.42 8.19
CA GLN A 41 21.35 35.45 7.16
C GLN A 41 22.73 35.76 6.60
N ARG A 42 23.02 37.04 6.35
CA ARG A 42 24.33 37.45 5.83
C ARG A 42 25.44 37.14 6.83
N GLU A 43 25.21 37.40 8.12
CA GLU A 43 26.16 37.07 9.18
C GLU A 43 26.35 35.55 9.33
N LEU A 44 25.28 34.76 9.24
CA LEU A 44 25.39 33.31 9.31
C LEU A 44 26.19 32.73 8.14
N LEU A 45 26.02 33.26 6.93
CA LEU A 45 26.78 32.84 5.75
C LEU A 45 28.28 33.14 5.89
N THR A 46 28.64 34.33 6.41
CA THR A 46 30.05 34.66 6.64
C THR A 46 30.67 33.78 7.74
N LEU A 47 29.92 33.48 8.80
CA LEU A 47 30.35 32.55 9.84
C LEU A 47 30.54 31.12 9.28
N LEU A 48 29.64 30.66 8.41
CA LEU A 48 29.72 29.35 7.79
C LEU A 48 30.95 29.22 6.89
N GLU A 49 31.28 30.26 6.12
CA GLU A 49 32.48 30.29 5.27
C GLU A 49 33.78 30.24 6.10
N ASN A 50 33.79 30.87 7.27
CA ASN A 50 34.95 30.91 8.17
C ASN A 50 35.09 29.67 9.07
N GLY A 51 33.98 28.98 9.37
CA GLY A 51 33.89 27.89 10.34
C GLY A 51 33.94 26.47 9.78
N LYS A 52 34.42 26.28 8.54
CA LYS A 52 34.27 25.02 7.76
C LYS A 52 34.76 23.73 8.43
N ASN A 53 35.65 23.81 9.42
CA ASN A 53 36.33 22.64 9.99
C ASN A 53 35.63 22.02 11.21
N ASN A 54 34.60 22.65 11.79
CA ASN A 54 33.85 22.08 12.91
C ASN A 54 32.44 21.66 12.47
N GLN A 55 32.17 20.35 12.55
CA GLN A 55 30.90 19.75 12.13
C GLN A 55 29.70 20.25 12.95
N GLU A 56 29.82 20.39 14.26
CA GLU A 56 28.72 20.86 15.13
C GLU A 56 28.40 22.32 14.87
N THR A 57 29.44 23.14 14.69
CA THR A 57 29.28 24.55 14.33
C THR A 57 28.64 24.69 12.96
N ARG A 58 29.08 23.90 11.98
CA ARG A 58 28.48 23.86 10.65
C ARG A 58 27.01 23.46 10.71
N PHE A 59 26.68 22.41 11.46
CA PHE A 59 25.30 21.97 11.66
C PHE A 59 24.43 23.10 12.21
N ALA A 60 24.85 23.74 13.30
CA ALA A 60 24.09 24.82 13.91
C ALA A 60 23.85 26.01 12.97
N LEU A 61 24.88 26.42 12.22
CA LEU A 61 24.79 27.50 11.24
C LEU A 61 23.89 27.13 10.06
N MET A 62 24.08 25.95 9.46
CA MET A 62 23.25 25.45 8.36
C MET A 62 21.79 25.31 8.79
N ASN A 63 21.53 24.81 9.99
CA ASN A 63 20.18 24.67 10.51
C ASN A 63 19.50 26.05 10.67
N ARG A 64 20.23 27.05 11.20
CA ARG A 64 19.69 28.41 11.35
C ARG A 64 19.44 29.08 10.00
N ILE A 65 20.38 28.96 9.07
CA ILE A 65 20.24 29.44 7.67
C ILE A 65 18.99 28.83 7.02
N SER A 66 18.83 27.52 7.15
CA SER A 66 17.70 26.78 6.58
C SER A 66 16.37 27.18 7.21
N GLY A 67 16.34 27.35 8.53
CA GLY A 67 15.17 27.84 9.26
C GLY A 67 14.73 29.23 8.82
N ASN A 68 15.68 30.15 8.62
CA ASN A 68 15.39 31.50 8.11
C ASN A 68 14.83 31.47 6.68
N LEU A 69 15.36 30.61 5.80
CA LEU A 69 14.84 30.44 4.44
C LEU A 69 13.41 29.90 4.45
N LEU A 70 13.12 28.89 5.28
CA LEU A 70 11.77 28.36 5.45
C LEU A 70 10.81 29.42 5.99
N ALA A 71 11.22 30.21 6.99
CA ALA A 71 10.40 31.26 7.58
C ALA A 71 10.04 32.40 6.59
N GLU A 72 10.87 32.61 5.56
CA GLU A 72 10.67 33.59 4.49
C GLU A 72 10.08 32.97 3.21
N ASN A 73 9.66 31.69 3.27
CA ASN A 73 9.13 30.91 2.14
C ASN A 73 10.08 30.82 0.93
N GLN A 74 11.40 30.84 1.17
CA GLN A 74 12.45 30.77 0.14
C GLN A 74 12.84 29.33 -0.18
N LYS A 75 11.87 28.48 -0.54
CA LYS A 75 12.09 27.03 -0.75
C LYS A 75 13.12 26.71 -1.85
N ALA A 76 13.11 27.44 -2.96
CA ALA A 76 14.06 27.22 -4.05
C ALA A 76 15.51 27.49 -3.61
N ALA A 77 15.72 28.57 -2.86
CA ALA A 77 17.04 28.90 -2.30
C ALA A 77 17.47 27.86 -1.24
N LEU A 78 16.54 27.38 -0.41
CA LEU A 78 16.80 26.29 0.54
C LEU A 78 17.28 25.02 -0.15
N ILE A 79 16.57 24.57 -1.19
CA ILE A 79 16.90 23.35 -1.93
C ILE A 79 18.29 23.47 -2.55
N LEU A 80 18.59 24.58 -3.22
CA LEU A 80 19.90 24.83 -3.83
C LEU A 80 21.01 24.86 -2.78
N PHE A 81 20.80 25.58 -1.68
CA PHE A 81 21.76 25.69 -0.58
C PHE A 81 22.09 24.33 0.03
N LEU A 82 21.08 23.55 0.40
CA LEU A 82 21.27 22.25 1.04
C LEU A 82 21.83 21.21 0.06
N THR A 83 21.43 21.25 -1.22
CA THR A 83 21.98 20.35 -2.23
C THR A 83 23.47 20.62 -2.41
N ASP A 84 23.88 21.88 -2.59
CA ASP A 84 25.29 22.26 -2.70
C ASP A 84 26.08 21.83 -1.44
N ALA A 85 25.51 22.04 -0.25
CA ALA A 85 26.16 21.65 1.00
C ALA A 85 26.41 20.13 1.11
N VAL A 86 25.43 19.30 0.71
CA VAL A 86 25.56 17.83 0.71
C VAL A 86 26.54 17.36 -0.36
N GLU A 87 26.51 17.91 -1.57
CA GLU A 87 27.42 17.53 -2.66
C GLU A 87 28.88 17.93 -2.36
N THR A 88 29.08 19.08 -1.71
CA THR A 88 30.42 19.54 -1.34
C THR A 88 30.98 18.84 -0.10
N ASN A 89 30.13 18.20 0.71
CA ASN A 89 30.50 17.51 1.95
C ASN A 89 29.84 16.12 2.05
N PRO A 90 30.20 15.16 1.19
CA PRO A 90 29.55 13.85 1.14
C PRO A 90 29.67 13.04 2.44
N ASP A 91 30.75 13.26 3.20
CA ASP A 91 31.03 12.55 4.45
C ASP A 91 30.43 13.23 5.70
N ASP A 92 29.60 14.27 5.54
CA ASP A 92 28.92 14.90 6.67
C ASP A 92 27.92 13.94 7.33
N PRO A 93 28.06 13.63 8.63
CA PRO A 93 27.15 12.71 9.33
C PRO A 93 25.70 13.19 9.36
N TYR A 94 25.45 14.49 9.16
CA TYR A 94 24.12 15.11 9.17
C TYR A 94 23.45 15.15 7.78
N ASN A 95 24.04 14.56 6.74
CA ASN A 95 23.49 14.62 5.39
C ASN A 95 22.07 14.03 5.27
N ALA A 96 21.72 13.01 6.06
CA ALA A 96 20.35 12.48 6.11
C ALA A 96 19.34 13.58 6.49
N TYR A 97 19.69 14.43 7.45
CA TYR A 97 18.84 15.52 7.92
C TYR A 97 18.62 16.59 6.83
N TRP A 98 19.67 17.00 6.14
CA TRP A 98 19.56 17.99 5.05
C TRP A 98 18.77 17.47 3.86
N LEU A 99 19.04 16.23 3.44
CA LEU A 99 18.30 15.59 2.35
C LEU A 99 16.83 15.38 2.72
N LEU A 100 16.51 15.11 3.98
CA LEU A 100 15.13 14.99 4.45
C LEU A 100 14.39 16.33 4.31
N MET A 101 15.02 17.45 4.65
CA MET A 101 14.45 18.78 4.44
C MET A 101 14.19 19.07 2.96
N ILE A 102 15.14 18.70 2.07
CA ILE A 102 14.97 18.84 0.63
C ILE A 102 13.79 17.99 0.13
N ALA A 103 13.71 16.73 0.57
CA ALA A 103 12.63 15.82 0.19
C ALA A 103 11.26 16.37 0.60
N HIS A 104 11.12 16.90 1.82
CA HIS A 104 9.88 17.52 2.28
C HIS A 104 9.53 18.80 1.52
N ALA A 105 10.50 19.63 1.17
CA ALA A 105 10.25 20.81 0.35
C ALA A 105 9.63 20.44 -1.01
N TYR A 106 10.17 19.42 -1.68
CA TYR A 106 9.57 18.90 -2.93
C TYR A 106 8.21 18.23 -2.71
N LEU A 107 8.01 17.56 -1.58
CA LEU A 107 6.76 16.90 -1.24
C LEU A 107 5.62 17.90 -1.04
N GLU A 108 5.89 19.02 -0.39
CA GLU A 108 4.92 20.13 -0.22
C GLU A 108 4.50 20.74 -1.57
N ASP A 109 5.41 20.74 -2.55
CA ASP A 109 5.16 21.24 -3.90
C ASP A 109 4.56 20.15 -4.82
N ASN A 110 4.16 18.99 -4.25
CA ASN A 110 3.62 17.82 -4.95
C ASN A 110 4.55 17.21 -6.01
N ALA A 111 5.87 17.47 -5.92
CA ALA A 111 6.88 16.88 -6.80
C ALA A 111 7.29 15.49 -6.30
N TYR A 112 6.34 14.54 -6.29
CA TYR A 112 6.49 13.23 -5.65
C TYR A 112 7.66 12.41 -6.18
N ASP A 113 7.92 12.43 -7.50
CA ASP A 113 9.06 11.69 -8.08
C ASP A 113 10.40 12.21 -7.55
N ILE A 114 10.54 13.53 -7.43
CA ILE A 114 11.76 14.16 -6.93
C ILE A 114 11.90 13.94 -5.43
N ALA A 115 10.83 14.13 -4.66
CA ALA A 115 10.82 13.80 -3.23
C ALA A 115 11.21 12.34 -2.99
N GLY A 116 10.62 11.42 -3.76
CA GLY A 116 10.94 9.99 -3.73
C GLY A 116 12.40 9.68 -4.05
N TYR A 117 13.01 10.40 -5.01
CA TYR A 117 14.44 10.29 -5.27
C TYR A 117 15.28 10.63 -4.03
N TYR A 118 14.98 11.74 -3.35
CA TYR A 118 15.72 12.14 -2.14
C TYR A 118 15.50 11.17 -0.98
N PHE A 119 14.27 10.70 -0.74
CA PHE A 119 14.01 9.70 0.29
C PHE A 119 14.80 8.40 0.05
N LYS A 120 14.84 7.90 -1.20
CA LYS A 120 15.64 6.72 -1.56
C LYS A 120 17.13 6.97 -1.37
N ARG A 121 17.63 8.13 -1.79
CA ARG A 121 19.03 8.52 -1.62
C ARG A 121 19.45 8.50 -0.15
N ILE A 122 18.60 8.96 0.77
CA ILE A 122 18.87 8.90 2.22
C ILE A 122 19.04 7.45 2.65
N LEU A 123 18.07 6.58 2.32
CA LEU A 123 18.09 5.17 2.70
C LEU A 123 19.34 4.42 2.20
N GLU A 124 19.82 4.77 1.01
CA GLU A 124 20.94 4.09 0.35
C GLU A 124 22.32 4.63 0.72
N LYS A 125 22.44 5.92 1.05
CA LYS A 125 23.73 6.62 1.13
C LYS A 125 24.04 7.24 2.47
N CYS A 126 23.05 7.40 3.34
CA CYS A 126 23.23 8.04 4.63
C CYS A 126 23.10 7.03 5.78
N PRO A 127 23.84 7.24 6.89
CA PRO A 127 23.54 6.56 8.13
C PRO A 127 22.17 7.02 8.65
N ASP A 128 21.49 6.13 9.37
CA ASP A 128 20.25 6.49 10.03
C ASP A 128 20.53 7.41 11.22
N LEU A 129 19.71 8.45 11.34
CA LEU A 129 19.77 9.44 12.41
C LEU A 129 18.43 9.48 13.11
N GLU A 130 18.43 9.81 14.40
CA GLU A 130 17.20 10.08 15.14
C GLU A 130 16.95 11.58 15.24
N GLN A 131 15.73 11.99 14.93
CA GLN A 131 15.24 13.34 15.11
C GLN A 131 14.00 13.29 16.01
N HIS A 132 14.07 13.93 17.19
CA HIS A 132 12.99 13.92 18.20
C HIS A 132 12.51 12.52 18.61
N GLY A 133 13.42 11.52 18.62
CA GLY A 133 13.09 10.13 18.96
C GLY A 133 12.50 9.32 17.80
N GLU A 134 12.50 9.85 16.58
CA GLU A 134 12.06 9.14 15.38
C GLU A 134 13.22 8.96 14.39
N SER A 135 13.36 7.75 13.83
CA SER A 135 14.36 7.43 12.82
C SER A 135 14.05 8.16 11.50
N ILE A 136 15.06 8.83 10.92
CA ILE A 136 14.93 9.45 9.59
C ILE A 136 14.64 8.38 8.53
N HIS A 137 15.24 7.19 8.62
CA HIS A 137 14.96 6.12 7.65
C HIS A 137 13.51 5.63 7.76
N LEU A 138 12.95 5.57 8.98
CA LEU A 138 11.53 5.26 9.18
C LEU A 138 10.64 6.32 8.51
N VAL A 139 10.91 7.60 8.74
CA VAL A 139 10.19 8.71 8.08
C VAL A 139 10.28 8.61 6.56
N CYS A 140 11.46 8.31 6.02
CA CYS A 140 11.65 8.14 4.58
C CYS A 140 10.80 6.99 4.02
N LEU A 141 10.80 5.83 4.68
CA LEU A 141 10.01 4.66 4.26
C LEU A 141 8.51 4.95 4.29
N GLN A 142 8.01 5.58 5.34
CA GLN A 142 6.59 5.96 5.44
C GLN A 142 6.18 6.93 4.34
N ASN A 143 7.02 7.93 4.04
CA ASN A 143 6.76 8.86 2.95
C ASN A 143 6.79 8.17 1.58
N LEU A 144 7.77 7.29 1.35
CA LEU A 144 7.86 6.49 0.12
C LEU A 144 6.63 5.61 -0.07
N ILE A 145 6.18 4.90 0.97
CA ILE A 145 4.95 4.09 0.93
C ILE A 145 3.74 4.96 0.55
N ARG A 146 3.62 6.17 1.12
CA ARG A 146 2.50 7.07 0.85
C ARG A 146 2.45 7.57 -0.60
N ILE A 147 3.60 7.83 -1.22
CA ILE A 147 3.67 8.45 -2.55
C ILE A 147 3.92 7.44 -3.68
N THR A 148 4.11 6.16 -3.37
CA THR A 148 4.43 5.11 -4.36
C THR A 148 3.20 4.31 -4.74
N GLU A 149 2.95 4.17 -6.04
CA GLU A 149 1.87 3.33 -6.56
C GLU A 149 2.36 1.94 -7.03
N SER A 150 3.64 1.81 -7.38
CA SER A 150 4.24 0.57 -7.89
C SER A 150 4.22 -0.52 -6.82
N PRO A 151 3.52 -1.65 -7.05
CA PRO A 151 3.49 -2.74 -6.08
C PRO A 151 4.87 -3.36 -5.82
N GLN A 152 5.74 -3.40 -6.84
CA GLN A 152 7.12 -3.89 -6.71
C GLN A 152 7.91 -3.08 -5.68
N LEU A 153 7.87 -1.74 -5.78
CA LEU A 153 8.55 -0.87 -4.82
C LEU A 153 7.91 -0.92 -3.44
N LEU A 154 6.58 -1.00 -3.36
CA LEU A 154 5.86 -1.13 -2.08
C LEU A 154 6.25 -2.41 -1.33
N ILE A 155 6.45 -3.53 -2.03
CA ILE A 155 6.96 -4.76 -1.41
C ILE A 155 8.30 -4.49 -0.72
N HIS A 156 9.24 -3.85 -1.41
CA HIS A 156 10.55 -3.53 -0.82
C HIS A 156 10.41 -2.63 0.41
N PHE A 157 9.63 -1.55 0.33
CA PHE A 157 9.49 -0.62 1.46
C PHE A 157 8.75 -1.24 2.66
N TYR A 158 7.70 -2.03 2.43
CA TYR A 158 7.02 -2.73 3.50
C TYR A 158 7.89 -3.83 4.11
N SER A 159 8.67 -4.57 3.32
CA SER A 159 9.63 -5.52 3.88
C SER A 159 10.72 -4.84 4.72
N ASP A 160 11.26 -3.71 4.26
CA ASP A 160 12.27 -2.95 4.99
C ASP A 160 11.73 -2.39 6.30
N ILE A 161 10.52 -1.81 6.29
CA ILE A 161 9.93 -1.21 7.50
C ILE A 161 9.59 -2.30 8.54
N ILE A 162 9.12 -3.48 8.10
CA ILE A 162 8.89 -4.64 8.98
C ILE A 162 10.20 -5.13 9.58
N THR A 163 11.25 -5.27 8.76
CA THR A 163 12.52 -5.87 9.21
C THR A 163 13.25 -4.98 10.20
N ARG A 164 13.19 -3.66 10.00
CA ARG A 164 14.03 -2.71 10.74
C ARG A 164 13.28 -1.94 11.82
N PHE A 165 11.96 -1.79 11.70
CA PHE A 165 11.17 -0.87 12.52
C PHE A 165 9.85 -1.50 13.01
N SER A 166 9.79 -2.84 13.14
CA SER A 166 8.58 -3.57 13.57
C SER A 166 8.02 -3.09 14.91
N GLU A 167 8.86 -2.62 15.83
CA GLU A 167 8.46 -2.10 17.14
C GLU A 167 7.85 -0.69 17.07
N ASN A 168 8.02 0.03 15.97
CA ASN A 168 7.61 1.42 15.80
C ASN A 168 6.43 1.61 14.83
N ILE A 169 5.83 0.52 14.34
CA ILE A 169 4.77 0.55 13.33
C ILE A 169 3.57 -0.30 13.71
N ASP A 170 2.44 -0.10 13.03
CA ASP A 170 1.35 -1.07 13.04
C ASP A 170 1.72 -2.27 12.16
N LEU A 171 2.27 -3.30 12.79
CA LEU A 171 2.73 -4.50 12.10
C LEU A 171 1.57 -5.24 11.38
N GLY A 172 0.37 -5.23 11.95
CA GLY A 172 -0.82 -5.85 11.35
C GLY A 172 -1.22 -5.14 10.07
N HIS A 173 -1.35 -3.81 10.12
CA HIS A 173 -1.58 -3.00 8.91
C HIS A 173 -0.50 -3.26 7.86
N THR A 174 0.76 -3.28 8.27
CA THR A 174 1.91 -3.38 7.36
C THR A 174 1.98 -4.73 6.66
N TYR A 175 1.77 -5.85 7.37
CA TYR A 175 1.67 -7.18 6.74
C TYR A 175 0.51 -7.27 5.77
N PHE A 176 -0.67 -6.75 6.14
CA PHE A 176 -1.81 -6.78 5.24
C PHE A 176 -1.53 -6.01 3.94
N MET A 177 -0.91 -4.83 4.03
CA MET A 177 -0.56 -4.03 2.86
C MET A 177 0.56 -4.66 2.01
N LEU A 178 1.52 -5.34 2.64
CA LEU A 178 2.53 -6.15 1.95
C LEU A 178 1.86 -7.29 1.16
N ALA A 179 0.95 -8.04 1.79
CA ALA A 179 0.20 -9.11 1.13
C ALA A 179 -0.59 -8.59 -0.09
N ARG A 180 -1.29 -7.45 0.07
CA ARG A 180 -1.98 -6.79 -1.06
C ARG A 180 -1.03 -6.40 -2.20
N SER A 181 0.20 -6.04 -1.88
CA SER A 181 1.20 -5.68 -2.88
C SER A 181 1.68 -6.91 -3.66
N TYR A 182 1.88 -8.06 -3.00
CA TYR A 182 2.11 -9.35 -3.67
C TYR A 182 0.93 -9.78 -4.53
N GLU A 183 -0.30 -9.63 -4.02
CA GLU A 183 -1.54 -9.94 -4.76
C GLU A 183 -1.61 -9.19 -6.09
N LYS A 184 -1.30 -7.89 -6.08
CA LYS A 184 -1.30 -7.03 -7.28
C LYS A 184 -0.28 -7.47 -8.33
N LEU A 185 0.78 -8.18 -7.93
CA LEU A 185 1.76 -8.76 -8.85
C LEU A 185 1.41 -10.18 -9.30
N GLY A 186 0.36 -10.78 -8.74
CA GLY A 186 0.03 -12.18 -8.96
C GLY A 186 0.95 -13.14 -8.20
N GLU A 187 1.72 -12.65 -7.22
CA GLU A 187 2.59 -13.46 -6.36
C GLU A 187 1.77 -14.11 -5.24
N TRP A 188 0.85 -15.00 -5.63
CA TRP A 188 -0.19 -15.53 -4.75
C TRP A 188 0.35 -16.29 -3.54
N GLU A 189 1.38 -17.11 -3.72
CA GLU A 189 1.99 -17.88 -2.63
C GLU A 189 2.53 -16.95 -1.54
N LEU A 190 3.30 -15.93 -1.92
CA LEU A 190 3.83 -14.93 -0.99
C LEU A 190 2.72 -14.10 -0.35
N SER A 191 1.69 -13.75 -1.12
CA SER A 191 0.51 -13.04 -0.59
C SER A 191 -0.20 -13.85 0.49
N ILE A 192 -0.45 -15.15 0.25
CA ILE A 192 -1.15 -16.04 1.20
C ILE A 192 -0.31 -16.24 2.46
N GLN A 193 0.99 -16.50 2.32
CA GLN A 193 1.91 -16.62 3.45
C GLN A 193 1.91 -15.34 4.29
N THR A 194 1.93 -14.17 3.64
CA THR A 194 1.90 -12.88 4.33
C THR A 194 0.56 -12.62 5.02
N TYR A 195 -0.57 -13.01 4.41
CA TYR A 195 -1.88 -12.97 5.07
C TYR A 195 -1.93 -13.87 6.31
N ALA A 196 -1.32 -15.06 6.26
CA ALA A 196 -1.23 -15.92 7.43
C ALA A 196 -0.42 -15.26 8.58
N GLN A 197 0.64 -14.51 8.26
CA GLN A 197 1.38 -13.71 9.26
C GLN A 197 0.53 -12.57 9.85
N PHE A 198 -0.26 -11.89 9.03
CA PHE A 198 -1.21 -10.89 9.52
C PHE A 198 -2.23 -11.50 10.50
N LEU A 199 -2.80 -12.67 10.16
CA LEU A 199 -3.78 -13.36 11.00
C LEU A 199 -3.18 -13.89 12.31
N SER A 200 -1.92 -14.33 12.30
CA SER A 200 -1.25 -14.89 13.49
C SER A 200 -1.04 -13.84 14.60
N TYR A 201 -1.06 -12.56 14.25
CA TYR A 201 -0.93 -11.46 15.21
C TYR A 201 -2.15 -11.30 16.12
N GLY A 202 -3.29 -11.91 15.78
CA GLY A 202 -4.45 -11.99 16.67
C GLY A 202 -5.12 -10.66 17.01
N ARG A 203 -4.85 -9.58 16.25
CA ARG A 203 -5.57 -8.31 16.35
C ARG A 203 -6.72 -8.29 15.35
N PHE A 204 -7.89 -8.68 15.84
CA PHE A 204 -9.12 -8.79 15.06
C PHE A 204 -9.79 -7.42 14.81
N ASP A 205 -9.31 -6.36 15.46
CA ASP A 205 -9.82 -4.99 15.43
C ASP A 205 -9.03 -4.05 14.50
N VAL A 206 -8.09 -4.58 13.71
CA VAL A 206 -7.27 -3.78 12.78
C VAL A 206 -8.16 -3.25 11.65
N ILE A 207 -8.62 -2.01 11.80
CA ILE A 207 -9.35 -1.28 10.77
C ILE A 207 -8.32 -0.64 9.83
N ILE A 208 -8.27 -1.13 8.59
CA ILE A 208 -7.43 -0.54 7.55
C ILE A 208 -8.29 0.46 6.79
N SER A 209 -7.91 1.74 6.86
CA SER A 209 -8.66 2.81 6.19
C SER A 209 -8.83 2.50 4.69
N GLY A 210 -10.08 2.58 4.21
CA GLY A 210 -10.44 2.28 2.82
C GLY A 210 -10.58 0.79 2.49
N ILE A 211 -10.30 -0.12 3.43
CA ILE A 211 -10.45 -1.58 3.25
C ILE A 211 -11.31 -2.14 4.38
N PRO A 212 -12.66 -2.11 4.23
CA PRO A 212 -13.54 -2.79 5.18
C PRO A 212 -13.24 -4.29 5.19
N ASP A 213 -13.47 -4.93 6.34
CA ASP A 213 -13.37 -6.38 6.53
C ASP A 213 -12.00 -7.00 6.15
N SER A 214 -10.90 -6.26 6.36
CA SER A 214 -9.53 -6.72 6.10
C SER A 214 -9.21 -8.08 6.73
N TYR A 215 -9.66 -8.30 7.97
CA TYR A 215 -9.49 -9.56 8.68
C TYR A 215 -10.18 -10.73 7.96
N GLU A 216 -11.48 -10.60 7.69
CA GLU A 216 -12.26 -11.63 7.00
C GLU A 216 -11.77 -11.87 5.57
N TYR A 217 -11.29 -10.82 4.89
CA TYR A 217 -10.65 -10.97 3.59
C TYR A 217 -9.42 -11.88 3.68
N ALA A 218 -8.47 -11.56 4.56
CA ALA A 218 -7.25 -12.34 4.71
C ALA A 218 -7.53 -13.77 5.17
N LYS A 219 -8.43 -13.93 6.14
CA LYS A 219 -8.87 -15.24 6.65
C LYS A 219 -9.45 -16.10 5.54
N ARG A 220 -10.38 -15.55 4.74
CA ARG A 220 -10.98 -16.28 3.62
C ARG A 220 -9.93 -16.77 2.63
N ILE A 221 -8.96 -15.93 2.28
CA ILE A 221 -7.87 -16.29 1.34
C ILE A 221 -7.04 -17.47 1.90
N VAL A 222 -6.65 -17.42 3.18
CA VAL A 222 -5.87 -18.49 3.83
C VAL A 222 -6.69 -19.77 4.02
N ASP A 223 -7.97 -19.65 4.38
CA ASP A 223 -8.87 -20.80 4.54
C ASP A 223 -9.10 -21.52 3.21
N TYR A 224 -9.27 -20.78 2.09
CA TYR A 224 -9.36 -21.41 0.76
C TYR A 224 -8.09 -22.17 0.41
N ASP A 225 -6.91 -21.57 0.62
CA ASP A 225 -5.62 -22.19 0.34
C ASP A 225 -5.44 -23.51 1.11
N THR A 226 -5.80 -23.53 2.39
CA THR A 226 -5.61 -24.70 3.28
C THR A 226 -6.72 -25.75 3.20
N SER A 227 -7.84 -25.45 2.53
CA SER A 227 -8.99 -26.35 2.42
C SER A 227 -8.82 -27.50 1.41
N SER A 228 -9.66 -28.54 1.54
CA SER A 228 -9.74 -29.71 0.64
C SER A 228 -10.30 -29.40 -0.75
N LYS A 229 -11.02 -28.28 -0.93
CA LYS A 229 -11.61 -27.78 -2.19
C LYS A 229 -12.61 -28.73 -2.89
N ASP A 230 -13.03 -29.79 -2.21
CA ASP A 230 -13.84 -30.91 -2.71
C ASP A 230 -15.35 -30.61 -2.81
N TRP A 231 -15.80 -29.42 -2.43
CA TRP A 231 -17.20 -29.00 -2.48
C TRP A 231 -17.57 -28.19 -3.73
N THR A 232 -16.60 -27.88 -4.59
CA THR A 232 -16.80 -27.01 -5.75
C THR A 232 -17.21 -27.80 -7.00
N PHE A 233 -18.03 -27.18 -7.85
CA PHE A 233 -18.60 -27.78 -9.06
C PHE A 233 -18.24 -26.96 -10.29
N GLU A 234 -18.02 -27.60 -11.44
CA GLU A 234 -17.67 -26.86 -12.67
C GLU A 234 -18.85 -26.01 -13.16
N THR A 235 -20.07 -26.54 -13.05
CA THR A 235 -21.28 -25.86 -13.52
C THR A 235 -22.33 -25.72 -12.42
N LEU A 236 -23.16 -24.68 -12.54
CA LEU A 236 -24.30 -24.46 -11.64
C LEU A 236 -25.31 -25.61 -11.73
N ASP A 237 -25.54 -26.14 -12.92
CA ASP A 237 -26.52 -27.21 -13.15
C ASP A 237 -26.14 -28.49 -12.40
N GLU A 238 -24.86 -28.86 -12.39
CA GLU A 238 -24.37 -30.01 -11.64
C GLU A 238 -24.53 -29.83 -10.13
N LEU A 239 -24.20 -28.64 -9.61
CA LEU A 239 -24.38 -28.30 -8.20
C LEU A 239 -25.85 -28.40 -7.80
N VAL A 240 -26.74 -27.76 -8.55
CA VAL A 240 -28.19 -27.75 -8.28
C VAL A 240 -28.76 -29.17 -8.36
N LYS A 241 -28.36 -29.95 -9.36
CA LYS A 241 -28.78 -31.35 -9.52
C LYS A 241 -28.32 -32.20 -8.34
N SER A 242 -27.09 -32.03 -7.87
CA SER A 242 -26.53 -32.77 -6.74
C SER A 242 -27.24 -32.44 -5.43
N ILE A 243 -27.53 -31.16 -5.19
CA ILE A 243 -28.32 -30.72 -4.03
C ILE A 243 -29.75 -31.27 -4.08
N LYS A 244 -30.44 -31.15 -5.22
CA LYS A 244 -31.80 -31.71 -5.39
C LYS A 244 -31.82 -33.22 -5.15
N HIS A 245 -30.79 -33.95 -5.62
CA HIS A 245 -30.64 -35.37 -5.36
C HIS A 245 -30.48 -35.69 -3.86
N ALA A 246 -29.62 -34.96 -3.15
CA ALA A 246 -29.43 -35.13 -1.72
C ALA A 246 -30.71 -34.82 -0.90
N ILE A 247 -31.46 -33.79 -1.29
CA ILE A 247 -32.77 -33.48 -0.70
C ILE A 247 -33.76 -34.64 -0.94
N ASN A 248 -33.88 -35.12 -2.17
CA ASN A 248 -34.84 -36.18 -2.53
C ASN A 248 -34.56 -37.51 -1.82
N THR A 249 -33.29 -37.80 -1.55
CA THR A 249 -32.84 -39.02 -0.85
C THR A 249 -32.72 -38.83 0.66
N TYR A 250 -33.10 -37.66 1.19
CA TYR A 250 -32.98 -37.29 2.60
C TYR A 250 -31.57 -37.49 3.17
N ASN A 251 -30.54 -37.23 2.36
CA ASN A 251 -29.15 -37.49 2.71
C ASN A 251 -28.43 -36.22 3.18
N TYR A 252 -28.55 -35.92 4.48
CA TYR A 252 -27.89 -34.76 5.08
C TYR A 252 -26.36 -34.78 4.95
N ARG A 253 -25.74 -35.98 4.87
CA ARG A 253 -24.28 -36.10 4.74
C ARG A 253 -23.80 -35.58 3.40
N LEU A 254 -24.55 -35.83 2.32
CA LEU A 254 -24.24 -35.27 1.01
C LEU A 254 -24.39 -33.74 1.02
N LEU A 255 -25.43 -33.20 1.68
CA LEU A 255 -25.56 -31.75 1.82
C LEU A 255 -24.40 -31.14 2.61
N ASP A 256 -24.01 -31.74 3.74
CA ASP A 256 -22.85 -31.31 4.52
C ASP A 256 -21.55 -31.38 3.70
N GLN A 257 -21.43 -32.32 2.75
CA GLN A 257 -20.31 -32.42 1.81
C GLN A 257 -20.33 -31.30 0.76
N TYR A 258 -21.47 -31.02 0.13
CA TYR A 258 -21.59 -30.00 -0.92
C TYR A 258 -21.54 -28.56 -0.42
N ARG A 259 -21.76 -28.37 0.88
CA ARG A 259 -21.65 -27.07 1.55
C ARG A 259 -20.24 -26.50 1.42
N ALA A 260 -20.11 -25.20 1.17
CA ALA A 260 -18.81 -24.53 1.25
C ALA A 260 -18.14 -24.76 2.61
N LYS A 261 -16.81 -24.96 2.59
CA LYS A 261 -16.00 -25.12 3.80
C LYS A 261 -15.40 -23.80 4.29
N VAL A 262 -15.43 -22.78 3.43
CA VAL A 262 -14.94 -21.43 3.73
C VAL A 262 -16.13 -20.48 3.73
N ASN A 263 -16.32 -19.77 4.85
CA ASN A 263 -17.34 -18.72 5.04
C ASN A 263 -18.77 -19.12 4.63
N PHE A 264 -19.16 -20.39 4.86
CA PHE A 264 -20.55 -20.77 4.71
C PHE A 264 -21.41 -20.11 5.77
N PHE A 265 -22.52 -19.50 5.36
CA PHE A 265 -23.42 -18.80 6.27
C PHE A 265 -24.84 -19.34 6.24
N ALA A 266 -25.58 -19.10 7.31
CA ALA A 266 -27.01 -19.31 7.37
C ALA A 266 -27.66 -18.16 8.15
N MET A 267 -28.31 -17.23 7.45
CA MET A 267 -28.78 -15.96 8.04
C MET A 267 -30.10 -15.50 7.42
N SER A 268 -30.76 -14.52 8.03
CA SER A 268 -31.91 -13.82 7.42
C SER A 268 -31.45 -12.74 6.44
N TRP A 269 -32.32 -12.34 5.50
CA TRP A 269 -32.02 -11.35 4.45
C TRP A 269 -31.54 -9.97 4.95
N LYS A 270 -31.86 -9.59 6.19
CA LYS A 270 -31.49 -8.27 6.77
C LYS A 270 -30.30 -8.35 7.73
N GLN A 271 -29.75 -9.54 7.96
CA GLN A 271 -28.56 -9.71 8.82
C GLN A 271 -27.30 -9.50 8.00
N GLU A 272 -26.27 -8.95 8.63
CA GLU A 272 -24.96 -8.82 8.00
C GLU A 272 -24.15 -10.10 8.27
N SER A 273 -23.28 -10.47 7.32
CA SER A 273 -22.41 -11.65 7.48
C SER A 273 -21.38 -11.51 8.61
N SER A 274 -21.12 -10.29 9.06
CA SER A 274 -20.28 -9.91 10.20
C SER A 274 -20.97 -10.14 11.56
N ASP A 275 -22.29 -10.37 11.58
CA ASP A 275 -23.01 -10.67 12.82
C ASP A 275 -22.56 -12.02 13.38
N LEU A 276 -22.10 -12.03 14.64
CA LEU A 276 -21.61 -13.21 15.39
C LEU A 276 -22.54 -14.44 15.36
N ASN A 277 -23.82 -14.24 15.04
CA ASN A 277 -24.85 -15.30 14.98
C ASN A 277 -25.08 -15.88 13.57
N ALA A 278 -24.46 -15.35 12.51
CA ALA A 278 -24.66 -15.81 11.13
C ALA A 278 -23.94 -17.16 10.81
N GLN A 279 -23.01 -17.59 11.68
CA GLN A 279 -22.12 -18.73 11.44
C GLN A 279 -22.12 -19.82 12.54
N ALA A 280 -22.77 -19.60 13.69
CA ALA A 280 -22.65 -20.51 14.82
C ALA A 280 -23.40 -21.85 14.58
N ASP A 281 -22.63 -22.92 14.29
CA ASP A 281 -23.02 -24.34 14.33
C ASP A 281 -24.18 -24.79 13.44
N PHE A 282 -24.26 -24.30 12.21
CA PHE A 282 -25.22 -24.83 11.23
C PHE A 282 -24.88 -26.29 10.85
N ARG A 283 -25.78 -27.24 11.09
CA ARG A 283 -25.65 -28.66 10.67
C ARG A 283 -26.90 -29.14 9.95
N MET A 284 -26.76 -29.73 8.76
CA MET A 284 -27.93 -30.15 7.98
C MET A 284 -28.77 -31.23 8.65
N ARG A 285 -28.14 -32.08 9.48
CA ARG A 285 -28.82 -33.11 10.25
C ARG A 285 -30.01 -32.57 11.06
N ASP A 286 -29.88 -31.37 11.60
CA ASP A 286 -30.84 -30.83 12.56
C ASP A 286 -32.13 -30.33 11.88
N PHE A 287 -32.10 -30.14 10.55
CA PHE A 287 -33.19 -29.56 9.77
C PHE A 287 -33.82 -30.51 8.75
N MET A 288 -33.24 -31.70 8.56
CA MET A 288 -33.84 -32.72 7.66
C MET A 288 -34.77 -33.70 8.39
N GLY A 289 -34.98 -33.52 9.69
CA GLY A 289 -35.86 -34.36 10.50
C GLY A 289 -37.34 -33.96 10.40
N GLY A 290 -38.21 -34.93 10.11
CA GLY A 290 -39.66 -34.83 10.37
C GLY A 290 -40.54 -34.19 9.29
N ASN A 291 -39.99 -33.48 8.30
CA ASN A 291 -40.75 -32.85 7.22
C ASN A 291 -40.23 -33.19 5.83
N ARG A 292 -41.13 -33.21 4.83
CA ARG A 292 -40.76 -33.36 3.42
C ARG A 292 -40.31 -32.01 2.87
N ILE A 293 -39.01 -31.88 2.64
CA ILE A 293 -38.41 -30.72 2.00
C ILE A 293 -38.79 -30.72 0.52
N ARG A 294 -39.14 -29.53 0.00
CA ARG A 294 -39.44 -29.28 -1.42
C ARG A 294 -38.57 -28.15 -1.92
N TYR A 295 -38.40 -28.10 -3.24
CA TYR A 295 -37.64 -27.07 -3.93
C TYR A 295 -38.39 -26.63 -5.18
N ASP A 296 -38.12 -25.42 -5.64
CA ASP A 296 -38.71 -24.91 -6.88
C ASP A 296 -38.04 -25.55 -8.11
N ASN A 297 -38.80 -25.66 -9.20
CA ASN A 297 -38.31 -26.32 -10.41
C ASN A 297 -37.18 -25.53 -11.06
N GLU A 298 -37.34 -24.21 -11.11
CA GLU A 298 -36.40 -23.25 -11.68
C GLU A 298 -35.67 -22.48 -10.58
N LEU A 299 -34.54 -21.88 -10.93
CA LEU A 299 -33.85 -20.94 -10.06
C LEU A 299 -34.65 -19.65 -9.94
N ASP A 300 -34.42 -18.92 -8.85
CA ASP A 300 -35.05 -17.61 -8.65
C ASP A 300 -34.67 -16.65 -9.77
N ALA A 301 -35.63 -15.83 -10.22
CA ALA A 301 -35.46 -14.90 -11.34
C ALA A 301 -34.37 -13.84 -11.14
N SER A 302 -33.95 -13.58 -9.89
CA SER A 302 -32.84 -12.68 -9.56
C SER A 302 -31.44 -13.29 -9.74
N SER A 303 -31.37 -14.58 -10.09
CA SER A 303 -30.10 -15.26 -10.37
C SER A 303 -29.40 -14.67 -11.60
N ASN A 304 -28.06 -14.66 -11.58
CA ASN A 304 -27.21 -14.06 -12.61
C ASN A 304 -25.97 -14.96 -12.87
N PRO A 305 -25.06 -14.59 -13.79
CA PRO A 305 -23.90 -15.44 -14.14
C PRO A 305 -22.88 -15.72 -13.03
N HIS A 306 -22.96 -15.02 -11.89
CA HIS A 306 -22.02 -15.13 -10.77
C HIS A 306 -22.68 -15.65 -9.48
N GLU A 307 -24.01 -15.50 -9.36
CA GLU A 307 -24.77 -15.85 -8.17
C GLU A 307 -26.14 -16.40 -8.54
N ALA A 308 -26.63 -17.40 -7.81
CA ALA A 308 -27.92 -18.00 -8.06
C ALA A 308 -28.61 -18.40 -6.76
N PHE A 309 -29.94 -18.45 -6.80
CA PHE A 309 -30.76 -18.80 -5.65
C PHE A 309 -31.74 -19.91 -6.00
N LEU A 310 -31.81 -20.94 -5.15
CA LEU A 310 -32.85 -21.96 -5.22
C LEU A 310 -33.78 -21.83 -4.02
N ARG A 311 -35.04 -21.48 -4.30
CA ARG A 311 -36.08 -21.45 -3.28
C ARG A 311 -36.44 -22.87 -2.86
N THR A 312 -36.54 -23.07 -1.55
CA THR A 312 -36.86 -24.35 -0.92
C THR A 312 -37.81 -24.13 0.25
N ASN A 313 -38.60 -25.14 0.58
CA ASN A 313 -39.50 -25.08 1.73
C ASN A 313 -39.61 -26.42 2.48
N GLY A 314 -40.12 -26.35 3.71
CA GLY A 314 -40.37 -27.54 4.54
C GLY A 314 -39.20 -27.97 5.41
N TRP A 315 -38.22 -27.10 5.65
CA TRP A 315 -37.04 -27.39 6.49
C TRP A 315 -37.36 -27.43 8.00
N ASN A 316 -38.13 -26.47 8.51
CA ASN A 316 -38.62 -26.52 9.88
C ASN A 316 -39.97 -25.78 10.04
N GLN A 317 -40.53 -25.82 11.25
CA GLN A 317 -41.87 -25.30 11.54
C GLN A 317 -41.93 -23.77 11.72
N TYR A 318 -40.79 -23.13 12.03
CA TYR A 318 -40.73 -21.71 12.41
C TYR A 318 -40.29 -20.80 11.25
N VAL A 319 -39.37 -21.29 10.42
CA VAL A 319 -38.86 -20.66 9.20
C VAL A 319 -38.86 -21.73 8.12
N SER A 320 -40.01 -21.89 7.47
CA SER A 320 -40.24 -22.97 6.53
C SER A 320 -39.57 -22.74 5.18
N VAL A 321 -39.35 -21.49 4.77
CA VAL A 321 -38.82 -21.11 3.45
C VAL A 321 -37.37 -20.68 3.55
N TRP A 322 -36.50 -21.34 2.77
CA TRP A 322 -35.08 -21.06 2.69
C TRP A 322 -34.67 -20.84 1.23
N TYR A 323 -33.71 -19.96 0.98
CA TYR A 323 -33.07 -19.80 -0.31
C TYR A 323 -31.64 -20.32 -0.21
N LEU A 324 -31.34 -21.40 -0.94
CA LEU A 324 -29.98 -21.89 -1.06
C LEU A 324 -29.23 -20.95 -2.01
N TYR A 325 -28.16 -20.33 -1.52
CA TYR A 325 -27.37 -19.35 -2.24
C TYR A 325 -26.11 -19.98 -2.83
N PHE A 326 -26.00 -19.91 -4.15
CA PHE A 326 -24.87 -20.39 -4.92
C PHE A 326 -24.10 -19.21 -5.48
N ARG A 327 -22.78 -19.33 -5.55
CA ARG A 327 -21.94 -18.31 -6.20
C ARG A 327 -20.73 -18.93 -6.86
N LYS A 328 -20.08 -18.16 -7.74
CA LYS A 328 -18.75 -18.49 -8.23
C LYS A 328 -17.68 -18.20 -7.16
N VAL A 329 -16.75 -19.13 -7.01
CA VAL A 329 -15.56 -18.99 -6.17
C VAL A 329 -14.62 -17.97 -6.81
N ASN A 330 -14.33 -16.88 -6.09
CA ASN A 330 -13.32 -15.91 -6.51
C ASN A 330 -12.01 -16.14 -5.75
N PHE A 331 -11.19 -17.05 -6.26
CA PHE A 331 -9.87 -17.35 -5.69
C PHE A 331 -8.80 -17.51 -6.79
N PRO A 332 -8.30 -16.39 -7.36
CA PRO A 332 -7.39 -16.43 -8.52
C PRO A 332 -6.07 -17.18 -8.28
N ALA A 333 -5.67 -17.35 -7.02
CA ALA A 333 -4.49 -18.10 -6.63
C ALA A 333 -4.53 -19.59 -7.04
N ASP A 334 -5.73 -20.18 -7.15
CA ASP A 334 -5.90 -21.55 -7.66
C ASP A 334 -6.89 -21.56 -8.84
N PRO A 335 -6.37 -21.58 -10.08
CA PRO A 335 -7.20 -21.61 -11.29
C PRO A 335 -8.14 -22.82 -11.38
N ASN A 336 -7.86 -23.91 -10.66
CA ASN A 336 -8.70 -25.11 -10.71
C ASN A 336 -10.02 -24.91 -9.95
N ILE A 337 -10.09 -23.97 -9.01
CA ILE A 337 -11.32 -23.65 -8.28
C ILE A 337 -11.85 -22.28 -8.64
N HIS A 338 -11.00 -21.37 -9.12
CA HIS A 338 -11.43 -20.05 -9.54
C HIS A 338 -12.53 -20.15 -10.61
N GLY A 339 -13.67 -19.48 -10.37
CA GLY A 339 -14.81 -19.46 -11.27
C GLY A 339 -15.74 -20.68 -11.19
N ARG A 340 -15.39 -21.71 -10.40
CA ARG A 340 -16.29 -22.85 -10.11
C ARG A 340 -17.41 -22.42 -9.18
N TRP A 341 -18.50 -23.19 -9.17
CA TRP A 341 -19.68 -22.93 -8.34
C TRP A 341 -19.57 -23.60 -6.98
N GLU A 342 -19.99 -22.90 -5.94
CA GLU A 342 -20.14 -23.44 -4.60
C GLU A 342 -21.52 -23.10 -4.02
N TRP A 343 -21.97 -23.93 -3.08
CA TRP A 343 -23.06 -23.58 -2.20
C TRP A 343 -22.52 -22.81 -1.00
N ALA A 344 -22.63 -21.48 -1.09
CA ALA A 344 -21.99 -20.54 -0.18
C ALA A 344 -22.85 -20.20 1.05
N GLY A 345 -24.17 -20.40 1.00
CA GLY A 345 -24.98 -20.11 2.17
C GLY A 345 -26.46 -20.38 2.03
N ILE A 346 -27.18 -19.95 3.05
CA ILE A 346 -28.64 -20.05 3.14
C ILE A 346 -29.18 -18.71 3.62
N TYR A 347 -30.18 -18.21 2.90
CA TYR A 347 -31.02 -17.12 3.38
C TYR A 347 -32.34 -17.65 3.93
N PHE A 348 -32.69 -17.22 5.13
CA PHE A 348 -33.91 -17.59 5.83
C PHE A 348 -35.05 -16.61 5.54
N GLY A 349 -36.23 -17.17 5.28
CA GLY A 349 -37.45 -16.41 5.02
C GLY A 349 -37.66 -16.06 3.56
N GLU A 350 -38.82 -15.48 3.26
CA GLU A 350 -39.12 -15.00 1.91
C GLU A 350 -38.20 -13.84 1.54
N LYS A 351 -37.78 -13.84 0.26
CA LYS A 351 -37.03 -12.75 -0.33
C LYS A 351 -37.93 -11.51 -0.43
N LEU A 352 -37.43 -10.36 0.03
CA LEU A 352 -38.18 -9.09 0.08
C LEU A 352 -38.20 -8.38 -1.27
#